data_AF-A0AA85BDK7-F1
#
_entry.id   AF-A0AA85BDK7-F1
#
_cell.length_a   1.000
_cell.length_b   1.000
_cell.length_c   1.000
_cell.angle_alpha   90.00
_cell.angle_beta   90.00
_cell.angle_gamma   90.00
#
_symmetry.space_group_name_H-M   'P 1'
#
loop_
_entity.id
_entity.type
_entity.pdbx_description
1 polymer ?
#
loop_
_entity_poly.entity_id
_entity_poly.type
_entity_poly.pdbx_seq_one_letter_code
_entity_poly.pdbx_strand_id
1 'polypeptide(L)'
;MYNPRLDISAALMVQTQKLSSLAFNINDGVKLSNKGVADQEYHKLHAVERRPRLLQLGGYLFSFHNVMIGPFSFFADYMRFIQGQESDQLLDETDKKRFEDNKEAIRSAKAEKWKQVKLLLLHSILVLWSFHSFKPEEFLSESFAKKNYFQKFIYLSIACFGFRQKFYFAWTLSCLSNLVAGFGFSGFNSEGEPEYRLATNIYFLPIELGTSTKTIIDSWNTATTRWLRECIYDRVPKRYAVWAVFVASAMWHGFYPGYYLVFVSAALITVTGRVCRKHLRPYFLRSSGLHCFYNVLTNLGAMLCLNYLGIPFLLLTTDKVLHFWRQMHFIGHIGPLVLIIGIPLLCGKPGEL
;
A
#
# COMPACT_ATOMS: atom_id res chain seq x y z
N MET A 1 22.78 -11.28 26.09
CA MET A 1 22.76 -12.16 24.90
C MET A 1 21.63 -11.71 23.99
N TYR A 2 21.96 -11.04 22.88
CA TYR A 2 21.00 -10.85 21.79
C TYR A 2 20.78 -12.25 21.20
N ASN A 3 19.60 -12.83 21.36
CA ASN A 3 19.24 -14.08 20.69
C ASN A 3 18.56 -13.68 19.38
N PRO A 4 19.27 -13.63 18.23
CA PRO A 4 18.65 -13.33 16.96
C PRO A 4 17.77 -14.51 16.58
N ARG A 5 16.53 -14.53 17.08
CA ARG A 5 15.50 -15.39 16.50
C ARG A 5 15.30 -14.90 15.08
N LEU A 6 15.51 -15.78 14.11
CA LEU A 6 15.23 -15.51 12.71
C LEU A 6 13.74 -15.15 12.59
N ASP A 7 13.46 -13.88 12.30
CA ASP A 7 12.10 -13.43 12.04
C ASP A 7 11.73 -13.73 10.58
N ILE A 8 10.91 -14.75 10.39
CA ILE A 8 10.40 -15.18 9.08
C ILE A 8 9.00 -14.62 8.76
N SER A 9 8.49 -13.70 9.60
CA SER A 9 7.11 -13.21 9.50
C SER A 9 6.83 -12.57 8.15
N ALA A 10 7.74 -11.74 7.63
CA ALA A 10 7.56 -11.08 6.33
C ALA A 10 7.41 -12.10 5.18
N ALA A 11 8.21 -13.16 5.18
CA ALA A 11 8.12 -14.22 4.17
C ALA A 11 6.77 -14.95 4.30
N LEU A 12 6.38 -15.34 5.52
CA LEU A 12 5.09 -16.00 5.77
C LEU A 12 3.88 -15.13 5.40
N MET A 13 3.97 -13.82 5.62
CA MET A 13 2.95 -12.85 5.23
C MET A 13 2.77 -12.84 3.71
N VAL A 14 3.86 -12.84 2.93
CA VAL A 14 3.80 -12.94 1.46
C VAL A 14 3.24 -14.30 1.02
N GLN A 15 3.66 -15.40 1.65
CA GLN A 15 3.12 -16.73 1.31
C GLN A 15 1.62 -16.85 1.60
N THR A 16 1.14 -16.22 2.67
CA THR A 16 -0.29 -16.14 2.99
C THR A 16 -1.06 -15.47 1.86
N GLN A 17 -0.54 -14.38 1.30
CA GLN A 17 -1.15 -13.69 0.16
C GLN A 17 -1.16 -14.58 -1.09
N LYS A 18 -0.02 -15.22 -1.40
CA LYS A 18 0.10 -16.14 -2.54
C LYS A 18 -0.88 -17.30 -2.48
N LEU A 19 -0.93 -18.01 -1.34
CA LEU A 19 -1.75 -19.20 -1.17
C LEU A 19 -3.25 -18.88 -1.12
N SER A 20 -3.63 -17.82 -0.40
CA SER A 20 -5.04 -17.39 -0.35
C SER A 20 -5.53 -16.92 -1.72
N SER A 21 -4.72 -16.13 -2.45
CA SER A 21 -5.06 -15.71 -3.81
C SER A 21 -5.22 -16.90 -4.73
N LEU A 22 -4.27 -17.83 -4.74
CA LEU A 22 -4.33 -19.03 -5.56
C LEU A 22 -5.62 -19.85 -5.29
N ALA A 23 -6.02 -19.99 -4.03
CA ALA A 23 -7.26 -20.68 -3.68
C ALA A 23 -8.49 -19.99 -4.30
N PHE A 24 -8.58 -18.66 -4.18
CA PHE A 24 -9.65 -17.88 -4.80
C PHE A 24 -9.61 -17.93 -6.33
N ASN A 25 -8.43 -17.83 -6.94
CA ASN A 25 -8.26 -17.88 -8.37
C ASN A 25 -8.61 -19.24 -8.98
N ILE A 26 -8.34 -20.35 -8.27
CA ILE A 26 -8.81 -21.69 -8.67
C ILE A 26 -10.34 -21.74 -8.65
N ASN A 27 -10.95 -21.21 -7.59
CA ASN A 27 -12.41 -21.14 -7.50
C ASN A 27 -13.02 -20.29 -8.63
N ASP A 28 -12.36 -19.20 -9.03
CA ASP A 28 -12.80 -18.38 -10.16
C ASP A 28 -12.68 -19.13 -11.49
N GLY A 29 -11.61 -19.92 -11.70
CA GLY A 29 -11.47 -20.79 -12.86
C GLY A 29 -12.60 -21.82 -12.97
N VAL A 30 -12.98 -22.43 -11.85
CA VAL A 30 -14.12 -23.37 -11.80
C VAL A 30 -15.44 -22.66 -12.11
N LYS A 31 -15.68 -21.47 -11.55
CA LYS A 31 -16.88 -20.66 -11.84
C LYS A 31 -16.96 -20.29 -13.31
N LEU A 32 -15.85 -19.85 -13.91
CA LEU A 32 -15.80 -19.47 -15.32
C LEU A 32 -16.05 -20.67 -16.23
N SER A 33 -15.45 -21.82 -15.95
CA SER A 33 -15.68 -23.04 -16.73
C SER A 33 -17.14 -23.51 -16.66
N ASN A 34 -17.80 -23.38 -15.51
CA ASN A 34 -19.17 -23.89 -15.33
C ASN A 34 -20.27 -22.89 -15.71
N LYS A 35 -20.04 -21.59 -15.51
CA LYS A 35 -21.07 -20.54 -15.62
C LYS A 35 -20.75 -19.45 -16.64
N GLY A 36 -19.51 -19.40 -17.15
CA GLY A 36 -19.05 -18.33 -18.04
C GLY A 36 -19.02 -16.94 -17.41
N VAL A 37 -19.14 -16.84 -16.07
CA VAL A 37 -19.29 -15.57 -15.36
C VAL A 37 -18.17 -15.41 -14.33
N ALA A 38 -17.57 -14.22 -14.27
CA ALA A 38 -16.68 -13.79 -13.20
C ALA A 38 -17.31 -12.60 -12.46
N ASP A 39 -16.98 -12.46 -11.17
CA ASP A 39 -17.48 -11.36 -10.34
C ASP A 39 -16.91 -10.00 -10.79
N GLN A 40 -15.73 -9.99 -11.41
CA GLN A 40 -15.03 -8.82 -11.98
C GLN A 40 -14.24 -9.24 -13.23
N GLU A 41 -13.98 -8.32 -14.16
CA GLU A 41 -13.24 -8.65 -15.41
C GLU A 41 -11.81 -9.12 -15.12
N TYR A 42 -11.11 -8.44 -14.21
CA TYR A 42 -9.74 -8.79 -13.88
C TYR A 42 -9.63 -10.14 -13.12
N HIS A 43 -10.71 -10.65 -12.50
CA HIS A 43 -10.73 -12.01 -11.96
C HIS A 43 -10.59 -13.06 -13.07
N LYS A 44 -11.01 -12.75 -14.30
CA LYS A 44 -10.78 -13.65 -15.46
C LYS A 44 -9.31 -13.77 -15.79
N LEU A 45 -8.57 -12.66 -15.73
CA LEU A 45 -7.13 -12.63 -16.02
C LEU A 45 -6.29 -13.43 -15.02
N HIS A 46 -6.77 -13.55 -13.78
CA HIS A 46 -6.10 -14.31 -12.73
C HIS A 46 -6.69 -15.70 -12.49
N ALA A 47 -7.82 -16.04 -13.15
CA ALA A 47 -8.48 -17.32 -12.98
C ALA A 47 -7.54 -18.48 -13.34
N VAL A 48 -7.56 -19.53 -12.51
CA VAL A 48 -6.73 -20.72 -12.68
C VAL A 48 -7.64 -21.90 -12.94
N GLU A 49 -7.70 -22.35 -14.20
CA GLU A 49 -8.61 -23.41 -14.63
C GLU A 49 -8.32 -24.77 -13.97
N ARG A 50 -7.04 -25.06 -13.74
CA ARG A 50 -6.58 -26.35 -13.21
C ARG A 50 -5.62 -26.14 -12.05
N ARG A 51 -5.72 -27.03 -11.05
CA ARG A 51 -4.81 -27.00 -9.90
C ARG A 51 -3.34 -27.05 -10.38
N PRO A 52 -2.45 -26.19 -9.86
CA PRO A 52 -1.04 -26.19 -10.23
C PRO A 52 -0.39 -27.54 -9.96
N ARG A 53 0.52 -27.96 -10.84
CA ARG A 53 1.42 -29.09 -10.58
C ARG A 53 2.40 -28.73 -9.47
N LEU A 54 2.94 -29.74 -8.77
CA LEU A 54 3.89 -29.53 -7.67
C LEU A 54 5.08 -28.64 -8.04
N LEU A 55 5.63 -28.81 -9.25
CA LEU A 55 6.75 -27.98 -9.72
C LEU A 55 6.34 -26.51 -9.93
N GLN A 56 5.16 -26.25 -10.50
CA GLN A 56 4.65 -24.90 -10.70
C GLN A 56 4.35 -24.22 -9.36
N LEU A 57 3.73 -24.96 -8.44
CA LEU A 57 3.46 -24.47 -7.10
C LEU A 57 4.75 -24.18 -6.33
N GLY A 58 5.71 -25.11 -6.35
CA GLY A 58 7.02 -24.92 -5.72
C GLY A 58 7.77 -23.72 -6.30
N GLY A 59 7.83 -23.61 -7.63
CA GLY A 59 8.44 -22.46 -8.31
C GLY A 59 7.79 -21.12 -7.94
N TYR A 60 6.45 -21.09 -7.86
CA TYR A 60 5.72 -19.88 -7.48
C TYR A 60 5.97 -19.47 -6.03
N LEU A 61 5.86 -20.42 -5.09
CA LEU A 61 6.02 -20.14 -3.66
C LEU A 61 7.48 -19.76 -3.34
N PHE A 62 8.45 -20.47 -3.91
CA PHE A 62 9.87 -20.29 -3.65
C PHE A 62 10.59 -19.41 -4.68
N SER A 63 9.87 -18.64 -5.49
CA SER A 63 10.48 -17.74 -6.47
C SER A 63 11.44 -16.76 -5.78
N PHE A 64 12.73 -16.90 -6.08
CA PHE A 64 13.83 -16.28 -5.33
C PHE A 64 13.71 -14.76 -5.23
N HIS A 65 13.27 -14.09 -6.31
CA HIS A 65 13.16 -12.64 -6.36
C HIS A 65 11.98 -12.08 -5.55
N ASN A 66 11.05 -12.91 -5.06
CA ASN A 66 9.88 -12.42 -4.30
C ASN A 66 9.52 -13.22 -3.04
N VAL A 67 10.33 -14.21 -2.64
CA VAL A 67 10.04 -15.11 -1.51
C VAL A 67 10.12 -14.42 -0.14
N MET A 68 11.01 -13.44 0.03
CA MET A 68 11.31 -12.84 1.35
C MET A 68 10.39 -11.67 1.70
N ILE A 69 10.38 -10.62 0.87
CA ILE A 69 9.72 -9.33 1.15
C ILE A 69 8.68 -8.97 0.06
N GLY A 70 8.46 -9.89 -0.88
CA GLY A 70 7.60 -9.68 -2.03
C GLY A 70 8.33 -9.04 -3.22
N PRO A 71 7.62 -8.33 -4.11
CA PRO A 71 6.18 -8.06 -4.04
C PRO A 71 5.36 -9.34 -4.20
N PHE A 72 4.16 -9.33 -3.64
CA PHE A 72 3.17 -10.34 -3.97
C PHE A 72 2.74 -10.20 -5.45
N SER A 73 2.61 -11.34 -6.14
CA SER A 73 2.05 -11.47 -7.49
C SER A 73 1.06 -12.62 -7.53
N PHE A 74 0.08 -12.55 -8.44
CA PHE A 74 -0.85 -13.65 -8.64
C PHE A 74 -0.17 -14.83 -9.34
N PHE A 75 -0.68 -16.04 -9.14
CA PHE A 75 -0.12 -17.24 -9.76
C PHE A 75 -0.13 -17.16 -11.30
N ALA A 76 -1.20 -16.59 -11.88
CA ALA A 76 -1.32 -16.39 -13.32
C ALA A 76 -0.22 -15.45 -13.86
N ASP A 77 0.10 -14.35 -13.16
CA ASP A 77 1.18 -13.44 -13.54
C ASP A 77 2.53 -14.13 -13.53
N TYR A 78 2.78 -14.92 -12.48
CA TYR A 78 4.01 -15.71 -12.37
C TYR A 78 4.12 -16.72 -13.52
N MET A 79 3.05 -17.45 -13.83
CA MET A 79 3.06 -18.43 -14.91
C MET A 79 3.28 -17.78 -16.28
N ARG A 80 2.57 -16.68 -16.58
CA ARG A 80 2.77 -15.90 -17.82
C ARG A 80 4.23 -15.46 -17.96
N PHE A 81 4.84 -14.96 -16.89
CA PHE A 81 6.25 -14.57 -16.91
C PHE A 81 7.18 -15.76 -17.21
N ILE A 82 7.05 -16.86 -16.48
CA ILE A 82 7.93 -18.05 -16.64
C ILE A 82 7.76 -18.69 -18.02
N GLN A 83 6.55 -18.68 -18.58
CA GLN A 83 6.26 -19.22 -19.92
C GLN A 83 6.58 -18.22 -21.04
N GLY A 84 6.84 -16.97 -20.69
CA GLY A 84 7.08 -15.88 -21.63
C GLY A 84 5.86 -15.47 -22.45
N GLN A 85 4.70 -15.53 -21.82
CA GLN A 85 3.37 -15.22 -22.35
C GLN A 85 2.82 -13.92 -21.70
N GLU A 86 3.67 -12.94 -21.43
CA GLU A 86 3.22 -11.70 -20.78
C GLU A 86 2.31 -10.84 -21.67
N SER A 87 2.33 -11.02 -22.99
CA SER A 87 1.39 -10.36 -23.91
C SER A 87 -0.06 -10.82 -23.69
N ASP A 88 -0.29 -12.03 -23.18
CA ASP A 88 -1.64 -12.59 -22.96
C ASP A 88 -2.47 -11.80 -21.93
N GLN A 89 -1.82 -10.99 -21.10
CA GLN A 89 -2.51 -10.13 -20.14
C GLN A 89 -3.06 -8.84 -20.78
N LEU A 90 -2.61 -8.51 -22.00
CA LEU A 90 -2.99 -7.29 -22.70
C LEU A 90 -4.28 -7.54 -23.48
N LEU A 91 -5.24 -6.63 -23.36
CA LEU A 91 -6.53 -6.75 -24.06
C LEU A 91 -6.46 -6.17 -25.47
N ASP A 92 -5.58 -5.20 -25.71
CA ASP A 92 -5.44 -4.51 -26.98
C ASP A 92 -4.38 -5.21 -27.88
N GLU A 93 -4.75 -5.48 -29.13
CA GLU A 93 -3.87 -6.17 -30.09
C GLU A 93 -2.67 -5.32 -30.51
N THR A 94 -2.78 -3.99 -30.49
CA THR A 94 -1.66 -3.10 -30.82
C THR A 94 -0.60 -3.13 -29.71
N ASP A 95 -1.05 -3.17 -28.45
CA ASP A 95 -0.17 -3.33 -27.29
C ASP A 95 0.49 -4.71 -27.25
N LYS A 96 -0.24 -5.78 -27.62
CA LYS A 96 0.34 -7.13 -27.77
C LYS A 96 1.48 -7.14 -28.78
N LYS A 97 1.21 -6.64 -29.99
CA LYS A 97 2.23 -6.56 -31.04
C LYS A 97 3.42 -5.72 -30.60
N ARG A 98 3.17 -4.56 -29.98
CA ARG A 98 4.22 -3.69 -29.43
C ARG A 98 5.08 -4.42 -28.41
N PHE A 99 4.48 -5.23 -27.52
CA PHE A 99 5.22 -6.04 -26.56
C PHE A 99 6.08 -7.08 -27.27
N GLU A 100 5.52 -7.82 -28.22
CA GLU A 100 6.23 -8.87 -28.96
C GLU A 100 7.43 -8.32 -29.74
N ASP A 101 7.23 -7.20 -30.45
CA ASP A 101 8.28 -6.52 -31.21
C ASP A 101 9.43 -5.99 -30.32
N ASN A 102 9.17 -5.72 -29.03
CA ASN A 102 10.12 -5.06 -28.12
C ASN A 102 10.40 -5.88 -26.83
N LYS A 103 10.12 -7.18 -26.85
CA LYS A 103 10.07 -8.04 -25.65
C LYS A 103 11.32 -7.96 -24.77
N GLU A 104 12.50 -8.05 -25.39
CA GLU A 104 13.78 -8.01 -24.67
C GLU A 104 14.04 -6.65 -24.02
N ALA A 105 13.73 -5.56 -24.72
CA ALA A 105 13.90 -4.21 -24.20
C ALA A 105 12.96 -3.93 -23.03
N ILE A 106 11.70 -4.37 -23.13
CA ILE A 106 10.70 -4.26 -22.06
C ILE A 106 11.13 -5.08 -20.84
N ARG A 107 11.52 -6.35 -21.01
CA ARG A 107 12.03 -7.17 -19.90
C ARG A 107 13.31 -6.61 -19.28
N SER A 108 14.16 -5.99 -20.08
CA SER A 108 15.37 -5.33 -19.57
C SER A 108 15.03 -4.17 -18.65
N ALA A 109 13.92 -3.46 -18.86
CA ALA A 109 13.43 -2.40 -17.97
C ALA A 109 14.51 -1.36 -17.59
N LYS A 110 15.42 -1.02 -18.52
CA LYS A 110 16.65 -0.27 -18.23
C LYS A 110 16.38 1.05 -17.50
N ALA A 111 15.43 1.84 -17.99
CA ALA A 111 15.07 3.13 -17.38
C ALA A 111 14.51 2.96 -15.95
N GLU A 112 13.58 2.03 -15.76
CA GLU A 112 12.99 1.77 -14.45
C GLU A 112 14.03 1.21 -13.47
N LYS A 113 14.92 0.30 -13.88
CA LYS A 113 16.02 -0.19 -13.03
C LYS A 113 16.90 0.96 -12.55
N TRP A 114 17.31 1.87 -13.44
CA TRP A 114 18.13 3.01 -13.05
C TRP A 114 17.43 3.97 -12.09
N LYS A 115 16.12 4.18 -12.26
CA LYS A 115 15.30 4.93 -11.31
C LYS A 115 15.27 4.23 -9.94
N GLN A 116 15.05 2.92 -9.90
CA GLN A 116 15.03 2.14 -8.66
C GLN A 116 16.41 2.09 -7.99
N VAL A 117 17.51 2.06 -8.74
CA VAL A 117 18.88 2.16 -8.19
C VAL A 117 19.09 3.50 -7.49
N LYS A 118 18.69 4.63 -8.11
CA LYS A 118 18.80 5.96 -7.48
C LYS A 118 17.97 6.05 -6.20
N LEU A 119 16.74 5.53 -6.21
CA LEU A 119 15.89 5.46 -5.03
C LEU A 119 16.49 4.56 -3.95
N LEU A 120 17.06 3.41 -4.32
CA LEU A 120 17.70 2.50 -3.37
C LEU A 120 18.86 3.18 -2.66
N LEU A 121 19.72 3.89 -3.39
CA LEU A 121 20.83 4.66 -2.81
C LEU A 121 20.32 5.72 -1.83
N LEU A 122 19.29 6.49 -2.21
CA LEU A 122 18.66 7.48 -1.34
C LEU A 122 18.12 6.83 -0.05
N HIS A 123 17.31 5.76 -0.18
CA HIS A 123 16.71 5.09 0.97
C HIS A 123 17.75 4.38 1.84
N SER A 124 18.88 3.96 1.28
CA SER A 124 20.00 3.37 2.03
C SER A 124 20.64 4.41 2.97
N ILE A 125 20.84 5.65 2.48
CA ILE A 125 21.34 6.74 3.32
C ILE A 125 20.31 7.11 4.39
N LEU A 126 19.04 7.27 4.00
CA LEU A 126 17.97 7.68 4.90
C LEU A 126 17.64 6.62 5.96
N VAL A 127 17.76 5.33 5.66
CA VAL A 127 17.51 4.28 6.64
C VAL A 127 18.62 4.21 7.69
N LEU A 128 19.88 4.42 7.31
CA LEU A 128 21.01 4.53 8.25
C LEU A 128 20.83 5.72 9.19
N TRP A 129 20.47 6.88 8.64
CA TRP A 129 20.11 8.06 9.42
C TRP A 129 18.94 7.75 10.38
N SER A 130 17.88 7.12 9.88
CA SER A 130 16.70 6.83 10.70
C SER A 130 17.01 5.89 11.88
N PHE A 131 17.78 4.82 11.65
CA PHE A 131 18.11 3.86 12.71
C PHE A 131 18.97 4.49 13.81
N HIS A 132 19.83 5.43 13.45
CA HIS A 132 20.63 6.18 14.42
C HIS A 132 19.78 7.18 15.21
N SER A 133 18.88 7.91 14.53
CA SER A 133 18.22 9.09 15.09
C SER A 133 16.89 8.82 15.79
N PHE A 134 16.18 7.73 15.47
CA PHE A 134 14.81 7.53 15.97
C PHE A 134 14.57 6.14 16.56
N LYS A 135 13.89 6.12 17.70
CA LYS A 135 13.41 4.92 18.38
C LYS A 135 11.93 5.08 18.74
N PRO A 136 11.06 4.08 18.50
CA PRO A 136 9.64 4.18 18.83
C PRO A 136 9.36 4.51 20.30
N GLU A 137 10.23 4.11 21.22
CA GLU A 137 10.09 4.34 22.65
C GLU A 137 10.14 5.84 23.02
N GLU A 138 10.73 6.69 22.17
CA GLU A 138 10.81 8.13 22.42
C GLU A 138 9.41 8.77 22.46
N PHE A 139 8.41 8.19 21.80
CA PHE A 139 7.00 8.65 21.88
C PHE A 139 6.34 8.39 23.23
N LEU A 140 6.99 7.59 24.09
CA LEU A 140 6.56 7.30 25.45
C LEU A 140 7.38 8.08 26.48
N SER A 141 8.41 8.81 26.06
CA SER A 141 9.33 9.49 26.95
C SER A 141 8.71 10.75 27.57
N GLU A 142 9.20 11.15 28.74
CA GLU A 142 8.86 12.46 29.32
C GLU A 142 9.33 13.62 28.43
N SER A 143 10.43 13.41 27.69
CA SER A 143 10.97 14.39 26.73
C SER A 143 9.96 14.69 25.62
N PHE A 144 9.25 13.67 25.12
CA PHE A 144 8.15 13.88 24.17
C PHE A 144 6.93 14.49 24.84
N ALA A 145 6.58 14.07 26.05
CA ALA A 145 5.44 14.59 26.80
C ALA A 145 5.51 16.11 27.03
N LYS A 146 6.71 16.63 27.38
CA LYS A 146 6.99 18.05 27.65
C LYS A 146 6.99 18.94 26.41
N LYS A 147 7.04 18.38 25.19
CA LYS A 147 6.98 19.16 23.95
C LYS A 147 5.62 19.83 23.79
N ASN A 148 5.61 21.05 23.27
CA ASN A 148 4.37 21.67 22.82
C ASN A 148 3.84 20.97 21.55
N TYR A 149 2.59 21.24 21.16
CA TYR A 149 1.98 20.54 20.03
C TYR A 149 2.73 20.71 18.72
N PHE A 150 3.22 21.92 18.43
CA PHE A 150 3.97 22.19 17.20
C PHE A 150 5.25 21.33 17.13
N GLN A 151 6.00 21.28 18.23
CA GLN A 151 7.17 20.43 18.38
C GLN A 151 6.82 18.94 18.27
N LYS A 152 5.72 18.50 18.88
CA LYS A 152 5.22 17.12 18.76
C LYS A 152 4.90 16.77 17.30
N PHE A 153 4.25 17.66 16.55
CA PHE A 153 3.92 17.44 15.15
C PHE A 153 5.14 17.37 14.24
N ILE A 154 6.13 18.25 14.43
CA ILE A 154 7.39 18.21 13.70
C ILE A 154 8.13 16.91 14.00
N TYR A 155 8.29 16.58 15.29
CA TYR A 155 8.98 15.36 15.71
C TYR A 155 8.30 14.11 15.15
N LEU A 156 6.97 14.01 15.31
CA LEU A 156 6.16 12.92 14.77
C LEU A 156 6.35 12.78 13.26
N SER A 157 6.33 13.89 12.52
CA SER A 157 6.47 13.87 11.06
C SER A 157 7.85 13.37 10.61
N ILE A 158 8.92 13.89 11.20
CA ILE A 158 10.30 13.52 10.86
C ILE A 158 10.58 12.08 11.29
N ALA A 159 10.19 11.69 12.50
CA ALA A 159 10.40 10.34 13.01
C ALA A 159 9.62 9.30 12.20
N CYS A 160 8.34 9.54 11.88
CA CYS A 160 7.57 8.64 11.04
C CYS A 160 8.13 8.54 9.61
N PHE A 161 8.62 9.64 9.04
CA PHE A 161 9.36 9.60 7.78
C PHE A 161 10.59 8.69 7.89
N GLY A 162 11.36 8.82 8.97
CA GLY A 162 12.47 7.92 9.29
C GLY A 162 12.04 6.46 9.35
N PHE A 163 11.03 6.12 10.17
CA PHE A 163 10.57 4.74 10.32
C PHE A 163 10.05 4.13 9.01
N ARG A 164 9.51 4.94 8.08
CA ARG A 164 9.11 4.45 6.75
C ARG A 164 10.29 4.02 5.89
N GLN A 165 11.49 4.58 6.10
CA GLN A 165 12.66 4.31 5.25
C GLN A 165 13.05 2.83 5.25
N LYS A 166 12.84 2.08 6.34
CA LYS A 166 13.08 0.64 6.36
C LYS A 166 12.23 -0.12 5.33
N PHE A 167 10.99 0.33 5.13
CA PHE A 167 10.07 -0.24 4.14
C PHE A 167 10.41 0.24 2.74
N TYR A 168 10.72 1.53 2.57
CA TYR A 168 11.16 2.05 1.27
C TYR A 168 12.41 1.36 0.77
N PHE A 169 13.41 1.20 1.63
CA PHE A 169 14.63 0.46 1.32
C PHE A 169 14.31 -0.98 0.90
N ALA A 170 13.61 -1.73 1.76
CA ALA A 170 13.34 -3.14 1.52
C ALA A 170 12.48 -3.40 0.27
N TRP A 171 11.43 -2.61 0.05
CA TRP A 171 10.57 -2.75 -1.12
C TRP A 171 11.17 -2.20 -2.41
N THR A 172 12.05 -1.20 -2.34
CA THR A 172 12.81 -0.74 -3.51
C THR A 172 13.83 -1.81 -3.92
N LEU A 173 14.53 -2.40 -2.95
CA LEU A 173 15.47 -3.50 -3.20
C LEU A 173 14.75 -4.68 -3.86
N SER A 174 13.61 -5.08 -3.29
CA SER A 174 12.75 -6.13 -3.83
C SER A 174 12.28 -5.81 -5.26
N CYS A 175 11.79 -4.60 -5.52
CA CYS A 175 11.41 -4.16 -6.87
C CYS A 175 12.58 -4.31 -7.85
N LEU A 176 13.77 -3.82 -7.48
CA LEU A 176 14.97 -3.93 -8.32
C LEU A 176 15.36 -5.40 -8.58
N SER A 177 15.29 -6.28 -7.58
CA SER A 177 15.55 -7.72 -7.75
C SER A 177 14.59 -8.37 -8.76
N ASN A 178 13.31 -7.99 -8.74
CA ASN A 178 12.33 -8.49 -9.71
C ASN A 178 12.62 -7.98 -11.12
N LEU A 179 12.91 -6.69 -11.27
CA LEU A 179 13.25 -6.09 -12.57
C LEU A 179 14.54 -6.69 -13.16
N VAL A 180 15.54 -6.98 -12.34
CA VAL A 180 16.78 -7.64 -12.78
C VAL A 180 16.50 -9.07 -13.26
N ALA A 181 15.55 -9.77 -12.62
CA ALA A 181 15.08 -11.07 -13.09
C ALA A 181 14.21 -11.00 -14.37
N GLY A 182 13.86 -9.79 -14.84
CA GLY A 182 12.97 -9.57 -15.99
C GLY A 182 11.48 -9.59 -15.65
N PHE A 183 11.11 -9.67 -14.37
CA PHE A 183 9.72 -9.63 -13.91
C PHE A 183 9.29 -8.21 -13.54
N GLY A 184 8.07 -7.83 -13.90
CA GLY A 184 7.48 -6.58 -13.43
C GLY A 184 6.49 -5.94 -14.38
N PHE A 185 6.58 -6.22 -15.67
CA PHE A 185 5.74 -5.64 -16.72
C PHE A 185 4.26 -5.90 -16.48
N SER A 186 3.44 -4.86 -16.59
CA SER A 186 2.00 -4.89 -16.33
C SER A 186 1.14 -4.26 -17.43
N GLY A 187 1.72 -3.92 -18.57
CA GLY A 187 1.06 -3.17 -19.65
C GLY A 187 1.72 -1.84 -19.97
N PHE A 188 1.03 -1.02 -20.75
CA PHE A 188 1.50 0.30 -21.19
C PHE A 188 0.65 1.42 -20.58
N ASN A 189 1.26 2.59 -20.40
CA ASN A 189 0.53 3.79 -20.00
C ASN A 189 -0.15 4.46 -21.21
N SER A 190 -0.83 5.59 -20.98
CA SER A 190 -1.49 6.37 -22.04
C SER A 190 -0.55 6.95 -23.10
N GLU A 191 0.74 7.05 -22.79
CA GLU A 191 1.79 7.51 -23.72
C GLU A 191 2.42 6.33 -24.49
N GLY A 192 2.01 5.09 -24.15
CA GLY A 192 2.52 3.88 -24.75
C GLY A 192 3.86 3.40 -24.19
N GLU A 193 4.28 3.93 -23.05
CA GLU A 193 5.49 3.52 -22.32
C GLU A 193 5.21 2.31 -21.41
N PRO A 194 6.14 1.35 -21.30
CA PRO A 194 5.94 0.15 -20.50
C PRO A 194 5.89 0.47 -18.99
N GLU A 195 4.89 -0.10 -18.31
CA GLU A 195 4.72 0.02 -16.86
C GLU A 195 5.13 -1.26 -16.13
N TYR A 196 5.71 -1.09 -14.94
CA TYR A 196 6.26 -2.20 -14.14
C TYR A 196 5.54 -2.39 -12.80
N ARG A 197 4.19 -2.38 -12.83
CA ARG A 197 3.38 -2.40 -11.59
C ARG A 197 3.39 -3.75 -10.89
N LEU A 198 3.78 -4.85 -11.54
CA LEU A 198 3.88 -6.15 -10.87
C LEU A 198 5.07 -6.19 -9.90
N ALA A 199 6.17 -5.52 -10.24
CA ALA A 199 7.37 -5.41 -9.40
C ALA A 199 7.29 -4.27 -8.36
N THR A 200 6.53 -3.21 -8.65
CA THR A 200 6.49 -1.99 -7.83
C THR A 200 5.57 -2.14 -6.63
N ASN A 201 6.12 -2.06 -5.41
CA ASN A 201 5.36 -2.08 -4.14
C ASN A 201 5.05 -0.70 -3.55
N ILE A 202 5.82 0.32 -3.91
CA ILE A 202 5.66 1.69 -3.38
C ILE A 202 5.84 2.74 -4.47
N TYR A 203 5.11 3.84 -4.33
CA TYR A 203 5.35 5.06 -5.08
C TYR A 203 5.75 6.18 -4.10
N PHE A 204 7.06 6.43 -3.99
CA PHE A 204 7.63 7.33 -2.97
C PHE A 204 6.99 8.73 -2.93
N LEU A 205 6.95 9.43 -4.07
CA LEU A 205 6.40 10.80 -4.11
C LEU A 205 4.89 10.84 -3.84
N PRO A 206 4.04 9.98 -4.43
CA PRO A 206 2.64 9.90 -4.04
C PRO A 206 2.38 9.60 -2.55
N ILE A 207 3.28 8.88 -1.88
CA ILE A 207 3.16 8.61 -0.44
C ILE A 207 3.49 9.89 0.37
N GLU A 208 4.58 10.57 0.08
CA GLU A 208 5.01 11.72 0.88
C GLU A 208 4.28 13.03 0.51
N LEU A 209 3.91 13.20 -0.77
CA LEU A 209 3.29 14.41 -1.32
C LEU A 209 1.81 14.23 -1.66
N GLY A 210 1.23 13.06 -1.37
CA GLY A 210 -0.17 12.79 -1.64
C GLY A 210 -1.09 13.77 -0.90
N THR A 211 -2.03 14.39 -1.60
CA THR A 211 -2.98 15.37 -1.04
C THR A 211 -4.15 14.71 -0.31
N SER A 212 -4.03 13.41 -0.01
CA SER A 212 -5.05 12.66 0.70
C SER A 212 -4.63 11.29 1.17
N THR A 213 -5.32 10.83 2.21
CA THR A 213 -5.13 9.50 2.79
C THR A 213 -5.35 8.38 1.79
N LYS A 214 -6.34 8.49 0.91
CA LYS A 214 -6.57 7.50 -0.17
C LYS A 214 -5.36 7.39 -1.10
N THR A 215 -4.88 8.50 -1.66
CA THR A 215 -3.74 8.48 -2.58
C THR A 215 -2.49 7.90 -1.93
N ILE A 216 -2.26 8.26 -0.67
CA ILE A 216 -1.11 7.78 0.10
C ILE A 216 -1.22 6.26 0.35
N ILE A 217 -2.38 5.78 0.83
CA ILE A 217 -2.63 4.35 1.10
C ILE A 217 -2.57 3.53 -0.19
N ASP A 218 -3.17 4.00 -1.29
CA ASP A 218 -3.14 3.30 -2.58
C ASP A 218 -1.71 3.18 -3.14
N SER A 219 -0.80 4.06 -2.70
CA SER A 219 0.59 4.10 -3.13
C SER A 219 1.54 3.33 -2.22
N TRP A 220 1.07 2.90 -1.05
CA TRP A 220 1.83 2.16 -0.04
C TRP A 220 1.49 0.67 -0.09
N ASN A 221 2.50 -0.19 -0.28
CA ASN A 221 2.33 -1.64 -0.34
C ASN A 221 1.23 -2.06 -1.35
N THR A 222 1.38 -1.60 -2.58
CA THR A 222 0.42 -1.75 -3.68
C THR A 222 0.04 -3.21 -3.94
N ALA A 223 0.99 -4.15 -3.83
CA ALA A 223 0.71 -5.57 -3.99
C ALA A 223 -0.25 -6.11 -2.91
N THR A 224 -0.06 -5.71 -1.65
CA THR A 224 -0.99 -6.07 -0.56
C THR A 224 -2.36 -5.44 -0.78
N THR A 225 -2.42 -4.20 -1.27
CA THR A 225 -3.67 -3.54 -1.63
C THR A 225 -4.41 -4.27 -2.75
N ARG A 226 -3.70 -4.79 -3.77
CA ARG A 226 -4.29 -5.66 -4.81
C ARG A 226 -4.84 -6.96 -4.23
N TRP A 227 -4.07 -7.63 -3.37
CA TRP A 227 -4.50 -8.84 -2.68
C TRP A 227 -5.79 -8.62 -1.87
N LEU A 228 -5.82 -7.59 -1.01
CA LEU A 228 -6.98 -7.26 -0.20
C LEU A 228 -8.21 -6.91 -1.06
N ARG A 229 -8.00 -6.24 -2.19
CA ARG A 229 -9.09 -5.92 -3.12
C ARG A 229 -9.70 -7.18 -3.72
N GLU A 230 -8.88 -8.01 -4.35
CA GLU A 230 -9.32 -9.18 -5.11
C GLU A 230 -9.80 -10.33 -4.21
N CYS A 231 -9.14 -10.56 -3.08
CA CYS A 231 -9.49 -11.68 -2.19
C CYS A 231 -10.59 -11.33 -1.20
N ILE A 232 -10.76 -10.06 -0.83
CA ILE A 232 -11.67 -9.65 0.25
C ILE A 232 -12.70 -8.64 -0.25
N TYR A 233 -12.27 -7.43 -0.66
CA TYR A 233 -13.17 -6.31 -0.94
C TYR A 233 -14.23 -6.63 -2.00
N ASP A 234 -13.84 -7.31 -3.08
CA ASP A 234 -14.73 -7.63 -4.19
C ASP A 234 -15.57 -8.89 -3.98
N ARG A 235 -15.28 -9.67 -2.94
CA ARG A 235 -15.96 -10.93 -2.63
C ARG A 235 -16.98 -10.85 -1.49
N VAL A 236 -17.09 -9.69 -0.85
CA VAL A 236 -18.05 -9.45 0.24
C VAL A 236 -19.08 -8.38 -0.15
N PRO A 237 -20.28 -8.38 0.46
CA PRO A 237 -21.27 -7.34 0.21
C PRO A 237 -20.69 -5.95 0.45
N LYS A 238 -20.93 -5.01 -0.48
CA LYS A 238 -20.27 -3.68 -0.48
C LYS A 238 -20.44 -2.88 0.80
N ARG A 239 -21.56 -3.08 1.52
CA ARG A 239 -21.82 -2.48 2.84
C ARG A 239 -20.79 -2.87 3.92
N TYR A 240 -20.15 -4.03 3.79
CA TYR A 240 -19.17 -4.56 4.75
C TYR A 240 -17.73 -4.55 4.23
N ALA A 241 -17.52 -4.23 2.94
CA ALA A 241 -16.25 -4.45 2.26
C ALA A 241 -15.04 -3.74 2.91
N VAL A 242 -15.22 -2.49 3.33
CA VAL A 242 -14.15 -1.73 4.00
C VAL A 242 -13.78 -2.36 5.34
N TRP A 243 -14.78 -2.75 6.15
CA TRP A 243 -14.55 -3.38 7.44
C TRP A 243 -13.89 -4.75 7.30
N ALA A 244 -14.34 -5.56 6.34
CA ALA A 244 -13.74 -6.86 6.05
C ALA A 244 -12.25 -6.72 5.66
N VAL A 245 -11.92 -5.73 4.82
CA VAL A 245 -10.52 -5.43 4.46
C VAL A 245 -9.70 -5.03 5.68
N PHE A 246 -10.22 -4.15 6.54
CA PHE A 246 -9.50 -3.70 7.73
C PHE A 246 -9.27 -4.82 8.75
N VAL A 247 -10.26 -5.69 8.97
CA VAL A 247 -10.11 -6.87 9.84
C VAL A 247 -9.08 -7.83 9.25
N ALA A 248 -9.20 -8.17 7.96
CA ALA A 248 -8.25 -9.05 7.29
C ALA A 248 -6.81 -8.48 7.32
N SER A 249 -6.67 -7.17 7.11
CA SER A 249 -5.36 -6.49 7.16
C SER A 249 -4.79 -6.47 8.58
N ALA A 250 -5.61 -6.25 9.62
CA ALA A 250 -5.17 -6.33 11.02
C ALA A 250 -4.65 -7.73 11.36
N MET A 251 -5.42 -8.76 11.03
CA MET A 251 -5.04 -10.16 11.28
C MET A 251 -3.78 -10.56 10.51
N TRP A 252 -3.64 -10.09 9.26
CA TRP A 252 -2.45 -10.35 8.44
C TRP A 252 -1.19 -9.72 9.04
N HIS A 253 -1.29 -8.55 9.66
CA HIS A 253 -0.18 -7.95 10.39
C HIS A 253 0.13 -8.68 11.71
N GLY A 254 -0.88 -9.26 12.37
CA GLY A 254 -0.70 -10.17 13.50
C GLY A 254 -1.74 -10.00 14.61
N PHE A 255 -1.44 -10.57 15.78
CA PHE A 255 -2.36 -10.57 16.93
C PHE A 255 -2.06 -9.49 17.98
N TYR A 256 -1.07 -8.63 17.73
CA TYR A 256 -0.79 -7.50 18.61
C TYR A 256 -1.96 -6.51 18.61
N PRO A 257 -2.52 -6.15 19.78
CA PRO A 257 -3.69 -5.27 19.87
C PRO A 257 -3.53 -3.92 19.17
N GLY A 258 -2.30 -3.40 19.10
CA GLY A 258 -1.97 -2.14 18.42
C GLY A 258 -2.42 -2.13 16.96
N TYR A 259 -2.31 -3.24 16.23
CA TYR A 259 -2.76 -3.30 14.83
C TYR A 259 -4.27 -3.07 14.71
N TYR A 260 -5.06 -3.74 15.52
CA TYR A 260 -6.53 -3.61 15.54
C TYR A 260 -6.95 -2.17 15.86
N LEU A 261 -6.28 -1.54 16.82
CA LEU A 261 -6.51 -0.13 17.17
C LEU A 261 -6.25 0.81 15.98
N VAL A 262 -5.20 0.56 15.17
CA VAL A 262 -4.97 1.34 13.96
C VAL A 262 -6.07 1.15 12.95
N PHE A 263 -6.43 -0.09 12.64
CA PHE A 263 -7.40 -0.37 11.57
C PHE A 263 -8.80 0.13 11.89
N VAL A 264 -9.23 0.06 13.15
CA VAL A 264 -10.47 0.71 13.61
C VAL A 264 -10.39 2.23 13.43
N SER A 265 -9.26 2.84 13.79
CA SER A 265 -9.06 4.29 13.66
C SER A 265 -8.90 4.75 12.19
N ALA A 266 -8.37 3.90 11.32
CA ALA A 266 -8.21 4.17 9.89
C ALA A 266 -9.55 4.36 9.18
N ALA A 267 -10.61 3.69 9.65
CA ALA A 267 -11.97 3.88 9.15
C ALA A 267 -12.46 5.31 9.36
N LEU A 268 -12.26 5.85 10.57
CA LEU A 268 -12.62 7.24 10.91
C LEU A 268 -11.91 8.23 9.98
N ILE A 269 -10.61 8.05 9.78
CA ILE A 269 -9.79 8.93 8.92
C ILE A 269 -10.21 8.80 7.45
N THR A 270 -10.56 7.60 6.99
CA THR A 270 -11.04 7.35 5.62
C THR A 270 -12.39 8.03 5.36
N VAL A 271 -13.30 8.01 6.33
CA VAL A 271 -14.58 8.73 6.25
C VAL A 271 -14.34 10.24 6.24
N THR A 272 -13.50 10.74 7.15
CA THR A 272 -13.13 12.16 7.24
C THR A 272 -12.57 12.68 5.92
N GLY A 273 -11.60 11.98 5.33
CA GLY A 273 -11.01 12.37 4.05
C GLY A 273 -12.03 12.44 2.91
N ARG A 274 -13.06 11.58 2.92
CA ARG A 274 -14.18 11.63 1.94
C ARG A 274 -15.06 12.85 2.16
N VAL A 275 -15.43 13.15 3.41
CA VAL A 275 -16.25 14.34 3.75
C VAL A 275 -15.51 15.62 3.38
N CYS A 276 -14.25 15.77 3.81
CA CYS A 276 -13.43 16.94 3.49
C CYS A 276 -13.32 17.14 1.98
N ARG A 277 -13.06 16.08 1.20
CA ARG A 277 -12.97 16.23 -0.26
C ARG A 277 -14.28 16.55 -0.95
N LYS A 278 -15.39 15.98 -0.47
CA LYS A 278 -16.71 16.21 -1.07
C LYS A 278 -17.16 17.66 -0.86
N HIS A 279 -16.94 18.20 0.33
CA HIS A 279 -17.46 19.51 0.71
C HIS A 279 -16.43 20.62 0.54
N LEU A 280 -15.17 20.45 0.93
CA LEU A 280 -14.19 21.54 0.91
C LEU A 280 -13.54 21.74 -0.46
N ARG A 281 -13.17 20.66 -1.16
CA ARG A 281 -12.39 20.75 -2.41
C ARG A 281 -12.97 21.74 -3.44
N PRO A 282 -14.28 21.76 -3.74
CA PRO A 282 -14.85 22.64 -4.77
C PRO A 282 -14.53 24.14 -4.55
N TYR A 283 -14.47 24.60 -3.29
CA TYR A 283 -14.17 25.99 -2.96
C TYR A 283 -12.75 26.43 -3.34
N PHE A 284 -11.81 25.49 -3.43
CA PHE A 284 -10.39 25.78 -3.66
C PHE A 284 -9.96 25.56 -5.12
N LEU A 285 -10.85 25.13 -6.02
CA LEU A 285 -10.51 24.89 -7.43
C LEU A 285 -10.57 26.15 -8.31
N ARG A 286 -11.08 27.28 -7.79
CA ARG A 286 -11.32 28.50 -8.56
C ARG A 286 -10.06 29.27 -8.97
N SER A 287 -8.95 29.11 -8.23
CA SER A 287 -7.67 29.78 -8.51
C SER A 287 -6.52 28.81 -8.29
N SER A 288 -5.48 28.90 -9.14
CA SER A 288 -4.26 28.09 -9.02
C SER A 288 -3.59 28.26 -7.65
N GLY A 289 -3.62 29.47 -7.08
CA GLY A 289 -3.06 29.73 -5.74
C GLY A 289 -3.85 29.04 -4.62
N LEU A 290 -5.18 29.13 -4.67
CA LEU A 290 -6.06 28.45 -3.70
C LEU A 290 -5.98 26.93 -3.83
N HIS A 291 -5.85 26.42 -5.05
CA HIS A 291 -5.69 25.00 -5.30
C HIS A 291 -4.36 24.48 -4.75
N CYS A 292 -3.26 25.22 -4.95
CA CYS A 292 -1.95 24.90 -4.37
C CYS A 292 -2.01 24.90 -2.84
N PHE A 293 -2.57 25.95 -2.24
CA PHE A 293 -2.76 26.04 -0.79
C PHE A 293 -3.56 24.85 -0.24
N TYR A 294 -4.67 24.51 -0.88
CA TYR A 294 -5.49 23.34 -0.51
C TYR A 294 -4.68 22.04 -0.60
N ASN A 295 -3.88 21.85 -1.65
CA ASN A 295 -3.05 20.66 -1.80
C ASN A 295 -2.00 20.54 -0.68
N VAL A 296 -1.34 21.64 -0.31
CA VAL A 296 -0.39 21.66 0.82
C VAL A 296 -1.11 21.35 2.13
N LEU A 297 -2.22 22.01 2.42
CA LEU A 297 -2.98 21.82 3.66
C LEU A 297 -3.50 20.39 3.80
N THR A 298 -4.06 19.82 2.72
CA THR A 298 -4.60 18.47 2.73
C THR A 298 -3.51 17.39 2.75
N ASN A 299 -2.35 17.63 2.14
CA ASN A 299 -1.19 16.76 2.31
C ASN A 299 -0.73 16.77 3.78
N LEU A 300 -0.50 17.94 4.39
CA LEU A 300 -0.09 18.03 5.79
C LEU A 300 -1.09 17.36 6.73
N GLY A 301 -2.38 17.59 6.54
CA GLY A 301 -3.43 16.94 7.33
C GLY A 301 -3.48 15.42 7.15
N ALA A 302 -3.36 14.94 5.90
CA ALA A 302 -3.33 13.50 5.61
C ALA A 302 -2.09 12.83 6.19
N MET A 303 -0.91 13.44 6.06
CA MET A 303 0.35 12.94 6.63
C MET A 303 0.31 12.95 8.15
N LEU A 304 -0.24 13.99 8.79
CA LEU A 304 -0.43 14.01 10.23
C LEU A 304 -1.31 12.85 10.70
N CYS A 305 -2.45 12.64 10.04
CA CYS A 305 -3.36 11.54 10.33
C CYS A 305 -2.66 10.17 10.21
N LEU A 306 -1.93 9.96 9.12
CA LEU A 306 -1.26 8.68 8.87
C LEU A 306 -0.05 8.47 9.79
N ASN A 307 0.74 9.50 10.09
CA ASN A 307 1.84 9.41 11.04
C ASN A 307 1.32 9.09 12.45
N TYR A 308 0.25 9.76 12.88
CA TYR A 308 -0.41 9.48 14.14
C TYR A 308 -0.92 8.02 14.24
N LEU A 309 -1.52 7.50 13.16
CA LEU A 309 -1.93 6.09 13.07
C LEU A 309 -0.77 5.11 12.87
N GLY A 310 0.38 5.59 12.38
CA GLY A 310 1.57 4.78 12.18
C GLY A 310 2.28 4.43 13.49
N ILE A 311 2.22 5.28 14.52
CA ILE A 311 2.89 5.02 15.79
C ILE A 311 2.40 3.72 16.48
N PRO A 312 1.10 3.43 16.56
CA PRO A 312 0.65 2.17 17.15
C PRO A 312 1.15 0.89 16.44
N PHE A 313 1.44 0.94 15.13
CA PHE A 313 2.12 -0.16 14.42
C PHE A 313 3.52 -0.44 14.97
N LEU A 314 4.16 0.56 15.58
CA LEU A 314 5.49 0.45 16.18
C LEU A 314 5.42 0.07 17.67
N LEU A 315 4.40 0.54 18.39
CA LEU A 315 4.25 0.33 19.83
C LEU A 315 3.60 -1.02 20.22
N LEU A 316 2.82 -1.62 19.30
CA LEU A 316 2.21 -2.96 19.35
C LEU A 316 1.17 -3.23 20.46
N THR A 317 1.34 -2.66 21.65
CA THR A 317 0.60 -3.00 22.87
C THR A 317 -0.36 -1.88 23.27
N THR A 318 -1.54 -2.25 23.77
CA THR A 318 -2.63 -1.30 24.05
C THR A 318 -2.20 -0.21 25.04
N ASP A 319 -1.49 -0.57 26.10
CA ASP A 319 -1.02 0.36 27.14
C ASP A 319 -0.10 1.45 26.55
N LYS A 320 0.89 1.06 25.74
CA LYS A 320 1.80 2.01 25.07
C LYS A 320 1.07 2.88 24.07
N VAL A 321 0.16 2.29 23.30
CA VAL A 321 -0.65 3.02 22.30
C VAL A 321 -1.54 4.07 22.97
N LEU A 322 -2.28 3.69 24.00
CA LEU A 322 -3.14 4.60 24.75
C LEU A 322 -2.32 5.67 25.47
N HIS A 323 -1.12 5.35 25.96
CA HIS A 323 -0.22 6.32 26.54
C HIS A 323 0.17 7.40 25.53
N PHE A 324 0.67 7.01 24.35
CA PHE A 324 0.99 7.94 23.27
C PHE A 324 -0.23 8.78 22.85
N TRP A 325 -1.40 8.16 22.68
CA TRP A 325 -2.61 8.87 22.32
C TRP A 325 -3.06 9.88 23.37
N ARG A 326 -2.92 9.57 24.66
CA ARG A 326 -3.14 10.54 25.76
C ARG A 326 -2.17 11.71 25.68
N GLN A 327 -0.88 11.46 25.42
CA GLN A 327 0.11 12.54 25.26
C GLN A 327 -0.19 13.48 24.08
N MET A 328 -0.90 12.97 23.08
CA MET A 328 -1.41 13.72 21.92
C MET A 328 -2.87 14.18 22.11
N HIS A 329 -3.44 13.99 23.30
CA HIS A 329 -4.83 14.27 23.67
C HIS A 329 -5.86 13.78 22.65
N PHE A 330 -5.62 12.61 22.05
CA PHE A 330 -6.49 12.00 21.05
C PHE A 330 -6.82 12.91 19.85
N ILE A 331 -5.94 13.87 19.52
CA ILE A 331 -6.19 14.85 18.45
C ILE A 331 -6.44 14.17 17.08
N GLY A 332 -5.78 13.03 16.83
CA GLY A 332 -5.97 12.23 15.62
C GLY A 332 -7.29 11.45 15.56
N HIS A 333 -8.12 11.49 16.61
CA HIS A 333 -9.49 10.97 16.64
C HIS A 333 -10.51 12.11 16.78
N ILE A 334 -10.30 13.00 17.73
CA ILE A 334 -11.20 14.13 18.01
C ILE A 334 -11.27 15.07 16.80
N GLY A 335 -10.13 15.44 16.21
CA GLY A 335 -10.10 16.33 15.04
C GLY A 335 -10.91 15.76 13.86
N PRO A 336 -10.66 14.52 13.42
CA PRO A 336 -11.47 13.87 12.39
C PRO A 336 -12.98 13.82 12.70
N LEU A 337 -13.37 13.52 13.95
CA LEU A 337 -14.78 13.53 14.36
C LEU A 337 -15.41 14.92 14.24
N VAL A 338 -14.71 15.96 14.70
CA VAL A 338 -15.16 17.34 14.57
C VAL A 338 -15.32 17.73 13.10
N LEU A 339 -14.40 17.32 12.21
CA LEU A 339 -14.49 17.62 10.79
C LEU A 339 -15.66 16.90 10.11
N ILE A 340 -15.93 15.64 10.47
CA ILE A 340 -17.06 14.87 9.93
C ILE A 340 -18.40 15.55 10.25
N ILE A 341 -18.55 16.10 11.46
CA ILE A 341 -19.80 16.72 11.91
C ILE A 341 -19.87 18.19 11.46
N GLY A 342 -18.79 18.94 11.65
CA GLY A 342 -18.75 20.39 11.43
C GLY A 342 -18.79 20.79 9.96
N ILE A 343 -18.08 20.09 9.07
CA ILE A 343 -18.03 20.47 7.65
C ILE A 343 -19.42 20.41 6.98
N PRO A 344 -20.22 19.35 7.12
CA PRO A 344 -21.56 19.33 6.55
C PRO A 344 -22.49 20.41 7.12
N LEU A 345 -22.35 20.75 8.40
CA LEU A 345 -23.15 21.81 9.04
C LEU A 345 -22.78 23.20 8.51
N LEU A 346 -21.49 23.46 8.26
CA LEU A 346 -20.99 24.75 7.79
C LEU A 346 -21.14 24.95 6.28
N CYS A 347 -20.94 23.89 5.49
CA CYS A 347 -20.92 23.96 4.02
C CYS A 347 -22.26 23.58 3.36
N GLY A 348 -23.26 23.13 4.11
CA GLY A 348 -24.56 22.70 3.57
C GLY A 348 -24.48 21.45 2.68
N LYS A 349 -25.53 21.21 1.88
CA LYS A 349 -25.56 20.07 0.94
C LYS A 349 -24.54 20.31 -0.20
N PRO A 350 -23.75 19.29 -0.56
CA PRO A 350 -22.75 19.44 -1.61
C PRO A 350 -23.47 19.56 -2.97
N GLY A 351 -23.45 20.76 -3.57
CA GLY A 351 -24.03 21.02 -4.90
C GLY A 351 -24.65 22.40 -5.15
N GLU A 352 -24.73 23.32 -4.18
CA GLU A 352 -25.26 24.69 -4.39
C GLU A 352 -24.16 25.73 -4.68
N LEU A 353 -23.17 25.40 -5.52
CA LEU A 353 -22.10 26.33 -5.92
C LEU A 353 -21.76 26.31 -7.39
#